data_AF-A0A9D5S1U2-F1
#
_entry.id   AF-A0A9D5S1U2-F1
#
_cell.length_a   1.000
_cell.length_b   1.000
_cell.length_c   1.000
_cell.angle_alpha   90.00
_cell.angle_beta   90.00
_cell.angle_gamma   90.00
#
_symmetry.space_group_name_H-M   'P 1'
#
loop_
_entity.id
_entity.type
_entity.pdbx_description
1 polymer ?
#
loop_
_entity_poly.entity_id
_entity_poly.type
_entity_poly.pdbx_seq_one_letter_code
_entity_poly.pdbx_strand_id
1 'polypeptide(L)'
;MKKKGFTLIELLAVIVILAIIALIAVPVIMNIISSARESAFEDTAYGLIDAGEMYYASSLLENGMTSDVEFTIEDGKFVGENKLEVKGALPTNGKITVTKDGKVAIAVNNGAHCVTKATSESAITTVKYEGSCEYKKAANPIITSTEACITNANETCSEDAIKAGIAVNVKVNEKEEAKTFYVVKDDATTNTLTLIMDRNIGETVAWISEKDYGCGEAGDYCSTNEKGPLTALTYLESKTSSWTNIPAKTYTLADDQGQYTIERTNARARMLTHDEAIDLLGCVENDTGCPAWLYGNLGTSNPPFGFWLSSAPADDAYFAWFVGSGGGVDDGVITGFSGVRPVIEISKSII
;
A
#
# COMPACT_ATOMS: atom_id res chain seq x y z
N MET A 1 25.57 22.86 72.79
CA MET A 1 25.59 22.93 71.31
C MET A 1 24.29 23.57 70.84
N LYS A 2 24.33 24.74 70.19
CA LYS A 2 23.14 25.38 69.62
C LYS A 2 22.78 24.63 68.32
N LYS A 3 21.67 23.90 68.31
CA LYS A 3 21.10 23.34 67.08
C LYS A 3 20.44 24.50 66.31
N LYS A 4 20.93 24.84 65.13
CA LYS A 4 20.24 25.77 64.23
C LYS A 4 19.00 25.04 63.69
N GLY A 5 17.81 25.55 64.02
CA GLY A 5 16.55 25.03 63.47
C GLY A 5 16.37 25.52 62.03
N PHE A 6 15.72 24.70 61.21
CA PHE A 6 15.31 25.05 59.85
C PHE A 6 14.27 26.18 59.92
N THR A 7 14.38 27.18 59.05
CA THR A 7 13.36 28.25 58.96
C THR A 7 12.23 27.81 58.02
N LEU A 8 11.02 28.33 58.26
CA LEU A 8 9.85 28.03 57.42
C LEU A 8 10.05 28.49 55.97
N ILE A 9 10.80 29.57 55.75
CA ILE A 9 11.07 30.08 54.40
C ILE A 9 12.02 29.17 53.60
N GLU A 10 13.03 28.59 54.26
CA GLU A 10 13.92 27.60 53.64
C GLU A 10 13.16 26.33 53.27
N LEU A 11 12.25 25.87 54.15
CA LEU A 11 11.41 24.70 53.88
C LEU A 11 10.45 24.96 52.71
N LEU A 12 9.86 26.16 52.66
CA LEU A 12 8.94 26.55 51.59
C LEU A 12 9.64 26.62 50.23
N ALA A 13 10.84 27.22 50.17
CA ALA A 13 11.62 27.34 48.94
C ALA A 13 11.95 25.95 48.33
N VAL A 14 12.30 24.97 49.17
CA VAL A 14 12.59 23.60 48.72
C VAL A 14 11.34 22.94 48.14
N ILE A 15 10.17 23.07 48.80
CA ILE A 15 8.92 22.47 48.32
C ILE A 15 8.52 23.05 46.96
N VAL A 16 8.68 24.37 46.75
CA VAL A 16 8.37 25.02 45.48
C VAL A 16 9.26 24.48 44.35
N ILE A 17 10.57 24.34 44.60
CA ILE A 17 11.50 23.80 43.59
C ILE A 17 11.17 22.34 43.26
N LEU A 18 10.89 21.50 44.28
CA LEU A 18 10.50 20.11 44.08
C LEU A 18 9.20 19.98 43.28
N ALA A 19 8.22 20.87 43.52
CA ALA A 19 6.96 20.87 42.80
C ALA A 19 7.15 21.18 41.29
N ILE A 20 8.01 22.14 40.95
CA ILE A 20 8.31 22.49 39.54
C ILE A 20 9.02 21.32 38.84
N ILE A 21 10.01 20.70 39.50
CA ILE A 21 10.72 19.54 38.95
C ILE A 21 9.75 18.38 38.72
N ALA A 22 8.88 18.09 39.70
CA ALA A 22 7.89 17.02 39.58
C ALA A 22 6.91 17.26 38.44
N LEU A 23 6.44 18.50 38.25
CA LEU A 23 5.50 18.87 37.19
C LEU A 23 6.05 18.56 35.78
N ILE A 24 7.35 18.78 35.55
CA ILE A 24 8.00 18.48 34.26
C ILE A 24 8.36 16.99 34.16
N ALA A 25 8.83 16.37 35.25
CA ALA A 25 9.34 15.00 35.23
C ALA A 25 8.23 13.95 35.04
N VAL A 26 7.05 14.13 35.62
CA VAL A 26 5.95 13.15 35.57
C VAL A 26 5.53 12.80 34.13
N PRO A 27 5.16 13.74 33.24
CA PRO A 27 4.74 13.37 31.88
C PRO A 27 5.87 12.69 31.08
N VAL A 28 7.13 13.08 31.29
CA VAL A 28 8.28 12.47 30.62
C VAL A 28 8.47 11.02 31.07
N ILE A 29 8.42 10.77 32.37
CA ILE A 29 8.52 9.41 32.92
C ILE A 29 7.36 8.53 32.44
N MET A 30 6.14 9.08 32.35
CA MET A 30 4.99 8.33 31.82
C MET A 30 5.18 7.94 30.36
N ASN A 31 5.72 8.82 29.52
CA ASN A 31 6.03 8.51 28.13
C ASN A 31 7.11 7.43 28.02
N ILE A 32 8.20 7.54 28.80
CA ILE A 32 9.27 6.52 28.82
C ILE A 32 8.73 5.15 29.22
N ILE A 33 7.89 5.09 30.27
CA ILE A 33 7.26 3.84 30.71
C ILE A 33 6.33 3.29 29.62
N SER A 34 5.57 4.14 28.94
CA SER A 34 4.68 3.73 27.85
C SER A 34 5.49 3.11 26.71
N SER A 35 6.53 3.79 26.23
CA SER A 35 7.40 3.28 25.17
C SER A 35 8.11 1.99 25.58
N ALA A 36 8.60 1.90 26.82
CA ALA A 36 9.22 0.67 27.31
C ALA A 36 8.25 -0.52 27.37
N ARG A 37 6.97 -0.27 27.70
CA ARG A 37 5.91 -1.29 27.70
C ARG A 37 5.54 -1.72 26.29
N GLU A 38 5.50 -0.79 25.35
CA GLU A 38 5.25 -1.05 23.94
C GLU A 38 6.36 -1.93 23.35
N SER A 39 7.63 -1.54 23.51
CA SER A 39 8.78 -2.34 23.04
C SER A 39 8.84 -3.73 23.67
N ALA A 40 8.57 -3.85 24.97
CA ALA A 40 8.50 -5.16 25.62
C ALA A 40 7.38 -6.06 25.06
N PHE A 41 6.29 -5.45 24.57
CA PHE A 41 5.21 -6.19 23.93
C PHE A 41 5.55 -6.59 22.48
N GLU A 42 6.27 -5.74 21.75
CA GLU A 42 6.86 -6.09 20.45
C GLU A 42 7.82 -7.28 20.57
N ASP A 43 8.69 -7.29 21.58
CA ASP A 43 9.59 -8.41 21.87
C ASP A 43 8.80 -9.71 22.15
N THR A 44 7.67 -9.59 22.84
CA THR A 44 6.76 -10.73 23.09
C THR A 44 6.18 -11.25 21.78
N ALA A 45 5.79 -10.35 20.87
CA ALA A 45 5.24 -10.70 19.56
C ALA A 45 6.30 -11.39 18.66
N TYR A 46 7.53 -10.91 18.65
CA TYR A 46 8.64 -11.60 17.98
C TYR A 46 8.90 -12.99 18.56
N GLY A 47 8.88 -13.13 19.89
CA GLY A 47 9.00 -14.44 20.54
C GLY A 47 7.89 -15.43 20.14
N LEU A 48 6.69 -14.95 19.83
CA LEU A 48 5.59 -15.77 19.30
C LEU A 48 5.80 -16.16 17.84
N ILE A 49 6.35 -15.25 17.02
CA ILE A 49 6.72 -15.55 15.63
C ILE A 49 7.79 -16.64 15.61
N ASP A 50 8.87 -16.47 16.38
CA ASP A 50 9.96 -17.44 16.49
C ASP A 50 9.46 -18.81 16.96
N ALA A 51 8.52 -18.84 17.91
CA ALA A 51 7.92 -20.08 18.38
C ALA A 51 7.08 -20.77 17.28
N GLY A 52 6.38 -20.00 16.45
CA GLY A 52 5.65 -20.50 15.29
C GLY A 52 6.58 -21.07 14.20
N GLU A 53 7.70 -20.39 13.93
CA GLU A 53 8.73 -20.86 13.00
C GLU A 53 9.39 -22.16 13.51
N MET A 54 9.69 -22.23 14.81
CA MET A 54 10.22 -23.43 15.46
C MET A 54 9.23 -24.61 15.42
N TYR A 55 7.93 -24.33 15.57
CA TYR A 55 6.89 -25.33 15.40
C TYR A 55 6.88 -25.90 13.99
N TYR A 56 6.95 -25.05 12.96
CA TYR A 56 7.05 -25.50 11.57
C TYR A 56 8.32 -26.35 11.36
N ALA A 57 9.47 -25.89 11.83
CA ALA A 57 10.72 -26.63 11.71
C ALA A 57 10.66 -28.02 12.38
N SER A 58 10.01 -28.11 13.54
CA SER A 58 9.80 -29.39 14.23
C SER A 58 8.85 -30.31 13.46
N SER A 59 7.80 -29.77 12.85
CA SER A 59 6.84 -30.53 12.04
C SER A 59 7.50 -31.17 10.80
N LEU A 60 8.49 -30.51 10.19
CA LEU A 60 9.24 -31.03 9.05
C LEU A 60 10.05 -32.29 9.38
N LEU A 61 10.42 -32.48 10.65
CA LEU A 61 11.16 -33.67 11.11
C LEU A 61 10.26 -34.90 11.30
N GLU A 62 8.94 -34.71 11.40
CA GLU A 62 7.97 -35.78 11.53
C GLU A 62 7.43 -36.19 10.15
N ASN A 63 6.53 -35.38 9.57
CA ASN A 63 5.94 -35.62 8.24
C ASN A 63 5.62 -34.31 7.47
N GLY A 64 6.05 -33.16 7.98
CA GLY A 64 5.65 -31.84 7.48
C GLY A 64 4.21 -31.47 7.79
N MET A 65 3.85 -30.21 7.51
CA MET A 65 2.49 -29.71 7.64
C MET A 65 1.69 -29.94 6.35
N THR A 66 0.47 -30.48 6.47
CA THR A 66 -0.45 -30.67 5.34
C THR A 66 -1.52 -29.58 5.26
N SER A 67 -1.67 -28.79 6.33
CA SER A 67 -2.58 -27.65 6.42
C SER A 67 -2.00 -26.60 7.36
N ASP A 68 -2.52 -25.38 7.26
CA ASP A 68 -2.22 -24.31 8.20
C ASP A 68 -2.75 -24.68 9.60
N VAL A 69 -2.04 -24.22 10.64
CA VAL A 69 -2.41 -24.43 12.04
C VAL A 69 -2.56 -23.08 12.72
N GLU A 70 -3.68 -22.90 13.44
CA GLU A 70 -3.95 -21.71 14.24
C GLU A 70 -3.83 -22.03 15.74
N PHE A 71 -3.17 -21.13 16.46
CA PHE A 71 -3.06 -21.11 17.91
C PHE A 71 -3.81 -19.89 18.43
N THR A 72 -4.72 -20.10 19.37
CA THR A 72 -5.54 -19.03 19.95
C THR A 72 -5.13 -18.79 21.40
N ILE A 73 -5.02 -17.53 21.78
CA ILE A 73 -4.76 -17.07 23.13
C ILE A 73 -6.01 -16.32 23.62
N GLU A 74 -6.54 -16.73 24.76
CA GLU A 74 -7.61 -16.02 25.47
C GLU A 74 -7.22 -15.86 26.94
N ASP A 75 -7.42 -14.65 27.47
CA ASP A 75 -7.10 -14.27 28.85
C ASP A 75 -5.70 -14.72 29.32
N GLY A 76 -4.69 -14.56 28.45
CA GLY A 76 -3.30 -14.90 28.75
C GLY A 76 -2.96 -16.39 28.71
N LYS A 77 -3.79 -17.22 28.08
CA LYS A 77 -3.57 -18.67 27.97
C LYS A 77 -3.89 -19.18 26.57
N PHE A 78 -3.16 -20.19 26.12
CA PHE A 78 -3.54 -20.93 24.92
C PHE A 78 -4.85 -21.69 25.17
N VAL A 79 -5.76 -21.61 24.20
CA VAL A 79 -7.03 -22.34 24.18
C VAL A 79 -7.00 -23.39 23.06
N GLY A 80 -7.46 -24.60 23.36
CA GLY A 80 -7.46 -25.73 22.43
C GLY A 80 -6.33 -26.74 22.70
N GLU A 81 -6.16 -27.67 21.76
CA GLU A 81 -5.16 -28.76 21.88
C GLU A 81 -3.76 -28.35 21.44
N ASN A 82 -3.66 -27.33 20.57
CA ASN A 82 -2.41 -26.84 20.02
C ASN A 82 -1.84 -25.72 20.90
N LYS A 83 -0.56 -25.83 21.26
CA LYS A 83 0.17 -24.82 22.05
C LYS A 83 1.57 -24.62 21.51
N LEU A 84 2.06 -23.38 21.57
CA LEU A 84 3.45 -23.05 21.28
C LEU A 84 4.25 -23.04 22.58
N GLU A 85 5.50 -23.50 22.51
CA GLU A 85 6.43 -23.39 23.63
C GLU A 85 7.06 -22.00 23.65
N VAL A 86 6.50 -21.11 24.48
CA VAL A 86 6.92 -19.71 24.58
C VAL A 86 7.40 -19.43 26.00
N LYS A 87 8.47 -18.65 26.13
CA LYS A 87 8.97 -18.16 27.42
C LYS A 87 8.44 -16.75 27.66
N GLY A 88 7.91 -16.50 28.87
CA GLY A 88 7.45 -15.17 29.28
C GLY A 88 5.94 -15.08 29.46
N ALA A 89 5.44 -13.86 29.61
CA ALA A 89 4.01 -13.59 29.71
C ALA A 89 3.36 -13.64 28.33
N LEU A 90 2.23 -14.34 28.21
CA LEU A 90 1.45 -14.35 26.98
C LEU A 90 0.66 -13.03 26.83
N PRO A 91 0.36 -12.61 25.58
CA PRO A 91 -0.61 -11.56 25.32
C PRO A 91 -1.96 -11.85 25.98
N THR A 92 -2.76 -10.81 26.23
CA THR A 92 -4.10 -10.96 26.79
C THR A 92 -4.97 -11.81 25.88
N ASN A 93 -5.06 -11.47 24.59
CA ASN A 93 -5.79 -12.26 23.61
C ASN A 93 -5.05 -12.24 22.26
N GLY A 94 -5.33 -13.22 21.41
CA GLY A 94 -4.90 -13.15 20.02
C GLY A 94 -4.78 -14.48 19.30
N LYS A 95 -4.33 -14.41 18.05
CA LYS A 95 -4.16 -15.55 17.17
C LYS A 95 -2.77 -15.57 16.56
N ILE A 96 -2.24 -16.77 16.38
CA ILE A 96 -1.01 -17.05 15.66
C ILE A 96 -1.34 -18.13 14.63
N THR A 97 -1.00 -17.89 13.37
CA THR A 97 -1.24 -18.83 12.28
C THR A 97 0.10 -19.22 11.68
N VAL A 98 0.42 -20.52 11.68
CA VAL A 98 1.57 -21.08 11.00
C VAL A 98 1.07 -21.76 9.73
N THR A 99 1.52 -21.30 8.58
CA THR A 99 1.12 -21.88 7.29
C THR A 99 1.89 -23.15 6.99
N LYS A 100 1.31 -24.02 6.16
CA LYS A 100 2.00 -25.23 5.66
C LYS A 100 3.30 -24.92 4.88
N ASP A 101 3.45 -23.68 4.41
CA ASP A 101 4.61 -23.19 3.68
C ASP A 101 5.69 -22.60 4.60
N GLY A 102 5.46 -22.61 5.92
CA GLY A 102 6.41 -22.14 6.94
C GLY A 102 6.36 -20.65 7.26
N LYS A 103 5.39 -19.90 6.71
CA LYS A 103 5.18 -18.49 7.06
C LYS A 103 4.32 -18.36 8.31
N VAL A 104 4.62 -17.38 9.15
CA VAL A 104 3.90 -17.12 10.41
C VAL A 104 3.20 -15.77 10.37
N ALA A 105 1.91 -15.76 10.69
CA ALA A 105 1.11 -14.56 10.91
C ALA A 105 0.69 -14.45 12.38
N ILE A 106 0.64 -13.23 12.91
CA ILE A 106 0.22 -12.94 14.29
C ILE A 106 -0.77 -11.77 14.36
N ALA A 107 -1.50 -11.72 15.47
CA ALA A 107 -2.84 -11.18 15.71
C ALA A 107 -3.05 -11.01 17.21
N VAL A 108 -2.19 -10.28 17.94
CA VAL A 108 -2.14 -10.33 19.42
C VAL A 108 -2.25 -8.97 20.12
N ASN A 109 -2.94 -8.90 21.26
CA ASN A 109 -3.08 -7.69 22.07
C ASN A 109 -2.82 -7.92 23.57
N ASN A 110 -2.43 -6.86 24.27
CA ASN A 110 -2.26 -6.84 25.73
C ASN A 110 -3.26 -5.91 26.45
N GLY A 111 -4.37 -5.58 25.79
CA GLY A 111 -5.36 -4.60 26.27
C GLY A 111 -4.96 -3.12 26.13
N ALA A 112 -3.69 -2.80 25.86
CA ALA A 112 -3.23 -1.44 25.58
C ALA A 112 -2.78 -1.26 24.11
N HIS A 113 -2.09 -2.27 23.56
CA HIS A 113 -1.56 -2.29 22.21
C HIS A 113 -1.99 -3.58 21.49
N CYS A 114 -2.12 -3.49 20.17
CA CYS A 114 -2.33 -4.59 19.24
C CYS A 114 -1.11 -4.68 18.32
N VAL A 115 -0.57 -5.89 18.17
CA VAL A 115 0.57 -6.19 17.29
C VAL A 115 0.11 -7.21 16.24
N THR A 116 0.33 -6.87 14.97
CA THR A 116 -0.11 -7.67 13.82
C THR A 116 1.04 -7.93 12.86
N LYS A 117 1.02 -9.06 12.17
CA LYS A 117 1.89 -9.39 11.03
C LYS A 117 1.17 -10.40 10.15
N ALA A 118 0.95 -10.08 8.88
CA ALA A 118 0.42 -11.03 7.90
C ALA A 118 1.55 -11.90 7.31
N THR A 119 1.20 -13.02 6.66
CA THR A 119 2.18 -13.91 6.02
C THR A 119 2.93 -13.26 4.85
N SER A 120 2.38 -12.19 4.27
CA SER A 120 2.99 -11.37 3.21
C SER A 120 3.92 -10.28 3.73
N GLU A 121 3.94 -10.02 5.04
CA GLU A 121 4.68 -8.92 5.66
C GLU A 121 5.99 -9.42 6.28
N SER A 122 7.06 -8.64 6.13
CA SER A 122 8.38 -8.95 6.69
C SER A 122 8.59 -8.45 8.12
N ALA A 123 7.72 -7.56 8.62
CA ALA A 123 7.83 -6.93 9.93
C ALA A 123 6.48 -6.86 10.65
N ILE A 124 6.50 -6.69 11.98
CA ILE A 124 5.29 -6.48 12.78
C ILE A 124 4.83 -5.02 12.69
N THR A 125 3.53 -4.80 12.86
CA THR A 125 2.91 -3.48 13.02
C THR A 125 2.28 -3.37 14.41
N THR A 126 2.62 -2.32 15.15
CA THR A 126 2.10 -2.02 16.48
C THR A 126 1.16 -0.82 16.44
N VAL A 127 -0.05 -0.98 16.99
CA VAL A 127 -1.05 0.09 17.13
C VAL A 127 -1.67 0.07 18.52
N LYS A 128 -2.38 1.13 18.90
CA LYS A 128 -3.19 1.12 20.14
C LYS A 128 -4.35 0.14 20.00
N TYR A 129 -4.67 -0.56 21.08
CA TYR A 129 -5.79 -1.49 21.10
C TYR A 129 -7.11 -0.74 21.28
N GLU A 130 -8.02 -0.89 20.31
CA GLU A 130 -9.34 -0.23 20.30
C GLU A 130 -10.51 -1.23 20.36
N GLY A 131 -10.26 -2.45 20.86
CA GLY A 131 -11.29 -3.47 21.10
C GLY A 131 -11.33 -4.63 20.09
N SER A 132 -10.54 -4.58 19.02
CA SER A 132 -10.27 -5.72 18.14
C SER A 132 -8.79 -5.74 17.74
N CYS A 133 -8.26 -6.93 17.43
CA CYS A 133 -6.87 -7.10 17.01
C CYS A 133 -6.78 -8.24 16.00
N GLU A 134 -6.84 -7.88 14.72
CA GLU A 134 -6.81 -8.82 13.60
C GLU A 134 -5.80 -8.32 12.55
N TYR A 135 -5.04 -9.24 11.96
CA TYR A 135 -4.27 -8.93 10.76
C TYR A 135 -5.25 -8.79 9.58
N LYS A 136 -5.05 -7.80 8.70
CA LYS A 136 -5.84 -7.69 7.47
C LYS A 136 -5.49 -8.86 6.56
N LYS A 137 -6.26 -9.95 6.65
CA LYS A 137 -6.14 -11.08 5.72
C LYS A 137 -6.37 -10.54 4.32
N ALA A 138 -5.38 -10.67 3.44
CA ALA A 138 -5.58 -10.44 2.01
C ALA A 138 -6.69 -11.41 1.55
N ALA A 139 -7.90 -10.90 1.42
CA ALA A 139 -8.99 -11.65 0.83
C ALA A 139 -8.77 -11.62 -0.67
N ASN A 140 -8.55 -12.79 -1.27
CA ASN A 140 -8.83 -12.98 -2.69
C ASN A 140 -10.31 -13.32 -2.83
N PRO A 141 -11.11 -12.47 -3.50
CA PRO A 141 -12.31 -12.97 -4.16
C PRO A 141 -12.40 -12.53 -5.63
N ILE A 142 -12.65 -13.52 -6.49
CA ILE A 142 -13.24 -13.37 -7.81
C ILE A 142 -14.72 -13.05 -7.61
N ILE A 143 -15.23 -11.86 -7.96
CA ILE A 143 -16.67 -11.65 -8.30
C ILE A 143 -16.84 -10.53 -9.32
N THR A 144 -17.67 -10.85 -10.31
CA THR A 144 -18.24 -10.09 -11.42
C THR A 144 -19.36 -9.11 -11.02
N SER A 145 -19.48 -8.03 -11.80
CA SER A 145 -20.61 -7.09 -11.99
C SER A 145 -20.81 -5.91 -11.04
N THR A 146 -20.37 -4.74 -11.54
CA THR A 146 -21.15 -3.50 -11.77
C THR A 146 -22.30 -3.14 -10.81
N GLU A 147 -22.02 -2.32 -9.78
CA GLU A 147 -22.86 -1.19 -9.38
C GLU A 147 -21.94 -0.06 -8.86
N ALA A 148 -22.19 1.17 -9.32
CA ALA A 148 -21.30 2.33 -9.17
C ALA A 148 -21.42 2.97 -7.77
N CYS A 149 -20.30 3.39 -7.17
CA CYS A 149 -20.31 4.28 -6.00
C CYS A 149 -20.43 5.74 -6.49
N ILE A 150 -21.61 6.33 -6.37
CA ILE A 150 -21.85 7.73 -6.76
C ILE A 150 -21.52 8.65 -5.58
N THR A 151 -20.47 9.45 -5.71
CA THR A 151 -20.17 10.56 -4.79
C THR A 151 -20.89 11.82 -5.27
N ASN A 152 -21.68 12.43 -4.37
CA ASN A 152 -22.40 13.74 -4.42
C ASN A 152 -23.93 13.73 -4.22
N ALA A 153 -24.54 12.70 -3.63
CA ALA A 153 -25.90 12.82 -3.09
C ALA A 153 -26.14 11.85 -1.92
N ASN A 154 -25.93 12.31 -0.67
CA ASN A 154 -26.53 11.81 0.58
C ASN A 154 -26.73 10.28 0.82
N GLU A 155 -25.98 9.40 0.17
CA GLU A 155 -25.99 7.95 0.40
C GLU A 155 -24.58 7.48 0.80
N THR A 156 -24.51 6.81 1.95
CA THR A 156 -23.27 6.32 2.58
C THR A 156 -22.79 5.03 1.95
N CYS A 157 -21.52 5.00 1.51
CA CYS A 157 -20.81 3.76 1.19
C CYS A 157 -20.48 3.02 2.50
N SER A 158 -20.72 1.71 2.55
CA SER A 158 -20.21 0.85 3.64
C SER A 158 -18.68 0.77 3.54
N GLU A 159 -17.97 0.92 4.66
CA GLU A 159 -16.49 0.88 4.72
C GLU A 159 -15.90 -0.46 4.24
N ASP A 160 -16.70 -1.52 4.16
CA ASP A 160 -16.34 -2.84 3.63
C ASP A 160 -16.43 -2.94 2.08
N ALA A 161 -16.83 -1.85 1.40
CA ALA A 161 -17.29 -1.87 0.02
C ALA A 161 -16.33 -1.24 -1.02
N ILE A 162 -15.17 -0.68 -0.67
CA ILE A 162 -14.24 -0.09 -1.67
C ILE A 162 -13.28 -1.16 -2.21
N LYS A 163 -13.58 -1.69 -3.40
CA LYS A 163 -12.78 -2.71 -4.10
C LYS A 163 -12.33 -2.23 -5.47
N ALA A 164 -11.29 -2.86 -6.00
CA ALA A 164 -10.82 -2.59 -7.35
C ALA A 164 -11.96 -2.71 -8.38
N GLY A 165 -12.02 -1.79 -9.34
CA GLY A 165 -13.04 -1.74 -10.38
C GLY A 165 -14.33 -0.99 -10.02
N ILE A 166 -14.47 -0.51 -8.78
CA ILE A 166 -15.60 0.36 -8.43
C ILE A 166 -15.43 1.72 -9.09
N ALA A 167 -16.47 2.16 -9.79
CA ALA A 167 -16.52 3.48 -10.38
C ALA A 167 -16.68 4.56 -9.30
N VAL A 168 -15.88 5.61 -9.37
CA VAL A 168 -15.88 6.80 -8.53
C VAL A 168 -15.85 8.02 -9.43
N ASN A 169 -16.76 8.97 -9.21
CA ASN A 169 -16.81 10.22 -9.97
C ASN A 169 -16.01 11.31 -9.25
N VAL A 170 -14.95 11.81 -9.88
CA VAL A 170 -14.03 12.77 -9.29
C VAL A 170 -14.11 14.10 -10.04
N LYS A 171 -14.41 15.16 -9.30
CA LYS A 171 -14.44 16.52 -9.83
C LYS A 171 -13.04 17.13 -9.82
N VAL A 172 -12.29 16.91 -10.89
CA VAL A 172 -10.89 17.34 -10.97
C VAL A 172 -10.71 18.87 -10.98
N ASN A 173 -11.75 19.63 -11.33
CA ASN A 173 -11.80 21.09 -11.38
C ASN A 173 -13.17 21.63 -10.93
N GLU A 174 -13.24 22.80 -10.27
CA GLU A 174 -14.49 23.36 -9.71
C GLU A 174 -15.64 23.56 -10.70
N LYS A 175 -15.32 23.82 -11.97
CA LYS A 175 -16.31 24.17 -13.01
C LYS A 175 -16.45 23.10 -14.10
N GLU A 176 -15.76 21.98 -13.96
CA GLU A 176 -15.87 20.85 -14.89
C GLU A 176 -16.85 19.80 -14.38
N GLU A 177 -17.39 19.04 -15.31
CA GLU A 177 -18.10 17.79 -15.00
C GLU A 177 -17.14 16.81 -14.32
N ALA A 178 -17.70 16.01 -13.40
CA ALA A 178 -16.94 14.96 -12.76
C ALA A 178 -16.49 13.93 -13.80
N LYS A 179 -15.25 13.48 -13.67
CA LYS A 179 -14.67 12.43 -14.51
C LYS A 179 -14.77 11.10 -13.78
N THR A 180 -15.05 10.03 -14.49
CA THR A 180 -15.17 8.69 -13.89
C THR A 180 -13.80 8.03 -13.79
N PHE A 181 -13.54 7.44 -12.63
CA PHE A 181 -12.37 6.64 -12.34
C PHE A 181 -12.81 5.30 -11.77
N TYR A 182 -11.96 4.29 -11.85
CA TYR A 182 -12.10 3.03 -11.15
C TYR A 182 -11.09 2.95 -10.02
N VAL A 183 -11.50 2.37 -8.90
CA VAL A 183 -10.57 2.06 -7.80
C VAL A 183 -9.54 1.04 -8.31
N VAL A 184 -8.27 1.32 -8.06
CA VAL A 184 -7.15 0.37 -8.25
C VAL A 184 -6.79 -0.24 -6.91
N LYS A 185 -6.59 0.60 -5.90
CA LYS A 185 -6.16 0.21 -4.57
C LYS A 185 -6.83 1.10 -3.52
N ASP A 186 -7.31 0.49 -2.46
CA ASP A 186 -7.63 1.16 -1.22
C ASP A 186 -6.46 0.97 -0.24
N ASP A 187 -5.74 2.05 0.05
CA ASP A 187 -4.68 2.06 1.05
C ASP A 187 -5.18 2.63 2.38
N ALA A 188 -5.67 1.73 3.23
CA ALA A 188 -6.15 2.07 4.56
C ALA A 188 -5.03 2.53 5.52
N THR A 189 -3.75 2.28 5.22
CA THR A 189 -2.64 2.74 6.08
C THR A 189 -2.35 4.23 5.89
N THR A 190 -2.46 4.69 4.64
CA THR A 190 -2.26 6.10 4.26
C THR A 190 -3.58 6.87 4.16
N ASN A 191 -4.71 6.18 4.32
CA ASN A 191 -6.06 6.70 4.10
C ASN A 191 -6.25 7.28 2.68
N THR A 192 -5.65 6.62 1.68
CA THR A 192 -5.69 7.07 0.27
C THR A 192 -6.35 6.04 -0.64
N LEU A 193 -7.01 6.52 -1.68
CA LEU A 193 -7.46 5.70 -2.80
C LEU A 193 -6.57 5.95 -4.01
N THR A 194 -6.05 4.89 -4.60
CA THR A 194 -5.47 4.91 -5.96
C THR A 194 -6.60 4.67 -6.95
N LEU A 195 -6.77 5.59 -7.90
CA LEU A 195 -7.86 5.56 -8.88
C LEU A 195 -7.30 5.67 -10.30
N ILE A 196 -7.80 4.87 -11.24
CA ILE A 196 -7.45 4.91 -12.66
C ILE A 196 -8.63 5.43 -13.48
N MET A 197 -8.41 6.36 -14.41
CA MET A 197 -9.48 6.95 -15.20
C MET A 197 -10.20 5.89 -16.07
N ASP A 198 -11.50 6.05 -16.30
CA ASP A 198 -12.31 5.10 -17.07
C ASP A 198 -11.92 4.98 -18.56
N ARG A 199 -11.09 5.91 -19.06
CA ARG A 199 -10.68 6.02 -20.47
C ARG A 199 -9.30 6.66 -20.59
N ASN A 200 -8.71 6.55 -21.78
CA ASN A 200 -7.46 7.24 -22.11
C ASN A 200 -7.68 8.75 -22.21
N ILE A 201 -6.68 9.54 -21.80
CA ILE A 201 -6.73 11.00 -21.90
C ILE A 201 -6.06 11.47 -23.19
N GLY A 202 -6.79 12.25 -23.98
CA GLY A 202 -6.28 12.78 -25.25
C GLY A 202 -6.15 11.71 -26.34
N GLU A 203 -5.08 11.81 -27.12
CA GLU A 203 -4.79 11.02 -28.31
C GLU A 203 -3.74 9.94 -28.02
N THR A 204 -3.39 9.16 -29.04
CA THR A 204 -2.29 8.19 -28.96
C THR A 204 -0.94 8.88 -28.84
N VAL A 205 -0.02 8.26 -28.11
CA VAL A 205 1.33 8.78 -27.87
C VAL A 205 2.34 7.63 -27.80
N ALA A 206 3.58 7.92 -28.19
CA ALA A 206 4.70 7.00 -28.00
C ALA A 206 5.07 6.90 -26.52
N TRP A 207 5.57 5.74 -26.10
CA TRP A 207 6.08 5.55 -24.74
C TRP A 207 7.29 6.45 -24.50
N ILE A 208 8.22 6.44 -25.47
CA ILE A 208 9.37 7.34 -25.57
C ILE A 208 9.54 7.78 -27.02
N SER A 209 10.01 9.01 -27.27
CA SER A 209 10.19 9.57 -28.63
C SER A 209 11.61 10.07 -28.87
N GLU A 210 11.93 10.41 -30.14
CA GLU A 210 13.23 10.94 -30.57
C GLU A 210 13.76 12.10 -29.71
N LYS A 211 12.85 12.90 -29.14
CA LYS A 211 13.21 14.02 -28.26
C LYS A 211 13.89 13.57 -26.97
N ASP A 212 13.69 12.33 -26.55
CA ASP A 212 14.19 11.77 -25.29
C ASP A 212 15.44 10.89 -25.49
N TYR A 213 15.66 10.38 -26.71
CA TYR A 213 16.74 9.42 -27.00
C TYR A 213 18.13 10.01 -26.79
N GLY A 214 18.30 11.33 -26.89
CA GLY A 214 19.57 12.03 -26.55
C GLY A 214 20.77 11.51 -27.34
N CYS A 215 20.53 10.91 -28.50
CA CYS A 215 21.54 10.27 -29.34
C CYS A 215 22.14 11.24 -30.36
N GLY A 216 23.32 10.87 -30.84
CA GLY A 216 24.12 11.64 -31.80
C GLY A 216 23.57 11.59 -33.23
N GLU A 217 24.47 11.48 -34.22
CA GLU A 217 24.12 11.62 -35.64
C GLU A 217 23.07 10.62 -36.15
N ALA A 218 22.42 10.99 -37.27
CA ALA A 218 21.31 10.27 -37.86
C ALA A 218 21.63 8.80 -38.21
N GLY A 219 20.81 7.87 -37.73
CA GLY A 219 20.89 6.43 -38.04
C GLY A 219 21.11 5.52 -36.83
N ASP A 220 21.29 6.09 -35.63
CA ASP A 220 21.47 5.34 -34.39
C ASP A 220 20.10 4.91 -33.82
N TYR A 221 19.84 3.61 -33.70
CA TYR A 221 18.63 3.07 -33.07
C TYR A 221 18.78 3.13 -31.54
N CYS A 222 18.71 4.33 -30.98
CA CYS A 222 18.88 4.54 -29.53
C CYS A 222 17.55 4.61 -28.76
N SER A 223 16.44 4.23 -29.39
CA SER A 223 15.18 4.08 -28.70
C SER A 223 15.24 2.82 -27.83
N THR A 224 15.71 2.96 -26.60
CA THR A 224 15.64 1.93 -25.57
C THR A 224 14.65 2.34 -24.48
N ASN A 225 14.11 1.35 -23.78
CA ASN A 225 13.22 1.55 -22.64
C ASN A 225 13.97 1.96 -21.35
N GLU A 226 15.31 1.99 -21.38
CA GLU A 226 16.20 2.34 -20.26
C GLU A 226 15.96 3.73 -19.65
N LYS A 227 15.30 4.64 -20.38
CA LYS A 227 14.99 5.99 -19.90
C LYS A 227 13.58 6.12 -19.34
N GLY A 228 12.80 5.03 -19.36
CA GLY A 228 11.40 5.02 -18.99
C GLY A 228 10.49 5.83 -19.92
N PRO A 229 9.19 5.97 -19.56
CA PRO A 229 8.16 6.56 -20.42
C PRO A 229 8.18 8.09 -20.48
N LEU A 230 9.32 8.72 -20.75
CA LEU A 230 9.45 10.19 -20.66
C LEU A 230 8.42 10.92 -21.53
N THR A 231 8.29 10.57 -22.81
CA THR A 231 7.29 11.17 -23.71
C THR A 231 5.87 10.97 -23.19
N ALA A 232 5.49 9.74 -22.80
CA ALA A 232 4.15 9.46 -22.31
C ALA A 232 3.84 10.20 -20.98
N LEU A 233 4.81 10.29 -20.07
CA LEU A 233 4.68 11.00 -18.80
C LEU A 233 4.61 12.53 -18.97
N THR A 234 5.36 13.10 -19.91
CA THR A 234 5.25 14.53 -20.26
C THR A 234 3.88 14.81 -20.90
N TYR A 235 3.42 13.92 -21.77
CA TYR A 235 2.08 14.03 -22.36
C TYR A 235 0.99 13.98 -21.28
N LEU A 236 1.06 13.02 -20.36
CA LEU A 236 0.13 12.91 -19.24
C LEU A 236 0.08 14.20 -18.42
N GLU A 237 1.24 14.71 -18.00
CA GLU A 237 1.32 15.95 -17.23
C GLU A 237 0.73 17.15 -17.98
N SER A 238 0.94 17.23 -19.30
CA SER A 238 0.33 18.29 -20.11
C SER A 238 -1.20 18.26 -20.08
N LYS A 239 -1.80 17.08 -19.86
CA LYS A 239 -3.26 16.90 -19.79
C LYS A 239 -3.83 17.03 -18.38
N THR A 240 -3.03 16.76 -17.34
CA THR A 240 -3.50 16.71 -15.94
C THR A 240 -2.98 17.85 -15.08
N SER A 241 -2.00 18.65 -15.54
CA SER A 241 -1.42 19.78 -14.78
C SER A 241 -2.45 20.83 -14.36
N SER A 242 -3.55 20.95 -15.11
CA SER A 242 -4.66 21.87 -14.83
C SER A 242 -5.67 21.35 -13.81
N TRP A 243 -5.53 20.12 -13.30
CA TRP A 243 -6.46 19.52 -12.33
C TRP A 243 -6.24 20.09 -10.93
N THR A 244 -6.94 21.16 -10.60
CA THR A 244 -6.71 21.94 -9.37
C THR A 244 -7.17 21.21 -8.11
N ASN A 245 -8.17 20.34 -8.21
CA ASN A 245 -8.73 19.63 -7.06
C ASN A 245 -8.02 18.31 -6.76
N ILE A 246 -7.09 17.88 -7.62
CA ILE A 246 -6.29 16.69 -7.39
C ILE A 246 -4.99 17.13 -6.73
N PRO A 247 -4.60 16.63 -5.54
CA PRO A 247 -3.34 17.02 -4.91
C PRO A 247 -2.12 16.68 -5.79
N ALA A 248 -1.20 17.63 -5.93
CA ALA A 248 0.08 17.37 -6.56
C ALA A 248 1.00 16.66 -5.57
N LYS A 249 1.79 15.72 -6.07
CA LYS A 249 2.75 14.98 -5.26
C LYS A 249 4.00 14.66 -6.06
N THR A 250 4.95 14.04 -5.38
CA THR A 250 6.11 13.42 -6.01
C THR A 250 5.83 11.95 -6.24
N TYR A 251 5.99 11.48 -7.47
CA TYR A 251 5.93 10.07 -7.83
C TYR A 251 7.32 9.58 -8.20
N THR A 252 7.70 8.42 -7.68
CA THR A 252 8.88 7.69 -8.11
C THR A 252 8.43 6.48 -8.91
N LEU A 253 8.85 6.43 -10.17
CA LEU A 253 8.54 5.36 -11.11
C LEU A 253 9.81 4.57 -11.34
N ALA A 254 9.72 3.24 -11.26
CA ALA A 254 10.77 2.33 -11.64
C ALA A 254 10.16 1.19 -12.46
N ASP A 255 10.96 0.55 -13.30
CA ASP A 255 10.63 -0.78 -13.79
C ASP A 255 10.84 -1.84 -12.69
N ASP A 256 10.35 -3.04 -12.96
CA ASP A 256 10.36 -4.24 -12.12
C ASP A 256 11.77 -4.72 -11.74
N GLN A 257 12.81 -4.24 -12.42
CA GLN A 257 14.21 -4.67 -12.22
C GLN A 257 15.16 -3.51 -11.87
N GLY A 258 14.64 -2.29 -11.75
CA GLY A 258 15.38 -1.09 -11.41
C GLY A 258 16.30 -0.55 -12.52
N GLN A 259 16.01 -0.81 -13.81
CA GLN A 259 16.79 -0.24 -14.92
C GLN A 259 16.69 1.29 -14.97
N TYR A 260 15.52 1.85 -14.67
CA TYR A 260 15.35 3.28 -14.44
C TYR A 260 14.67 3.59 -13.11
N THR A 261 14.94 4.81 -12.64
CA THR A 261 14.16 5.46 -11.59
C THR A 261 13.91 6.90 -12.02
N ILE A 262 12.63 7.23 -12.22
CA ILE A 262 12.20 8.56 -12.63
C ILE A 262 11.42 9.17 -11.48
N GLU A 263 11.89 10.33 -11.02
CA GLU A 263 11.15 11.14 -10.08
C GLU A 263 10.37 12.25 -10.82
N ARG A 264 9.05 12.30 -10.59
CA ARG A 264 8.16 13.33 -11.13
C ARG A 264 7.59 14.13 -9.97
N THR A 265 8.16 15.30 -9.73
CA THR A 265 7.71 16.21 -8.68
C THR A 265 6.52 17.05 -9.14
N ASN A 266 5.67 17.46 -8.20
CA ASN A 266 4.49 18.30 -8.44
C ASN A 266 3.51 17.75 -9.51
N ALA A 267 3.49 16.43 -9.69
CA ALA A 267 2.63 15.77 -10.65
C ALA A 267 1.25 15.45 -10.04
N ARG A 268 0.20 15.59 -10.85
CA ARG A 268 -1.21 15.34 -10.44
C ARG A 268 -1.67 13.91 -10.73
N ALA A 269 -0.99 13.24 -11.65
CA ALA A 269 -1.29 11.86 -12.05
C ALA A 269 0.00 11.14 -12.44
N ARG A 270 -0.05 9.81 -12.38
CA ARG A 270 0.97 8.89 -12.89
C ARG A 270 0.34 7.86 -13.84
N MET A 271 1.18 7.00 -14.39
CA MET A 271 0.75 5.81 -15.14
C MET A 271 0.63 4.61 -14.19
N LEU A 272 -0.20 3.63 -14.57
CA LEU A 272 -0.31 2.35 -13.87
C LEU A 272 0.97 1.53 -14.11
N THR A 273 1.48 0.84 -13.09
CA THR A 273 2.64 -0.05 -13.25
C THR A 273 2.21 -1.42 -13.77
N HIS A 274 3.16 -2.22 -14.25
CA HIS A 274 2.93 -3.63 -14.59
C HIS A 274 2.53 -4.44 -13.35
N ASP A 275 3.30 -4.35 -12.25
CA ASP A 275 2.97 -5.02 -10.99
C ASP A 275 1.56 -4.68 -10.48
N GLU A 276 1.13 -3.42 -10.59
CA GLU A 276 -0.23 -3.05 -10.21
C GLU A 276 -1.28 -3.73 -11.10
N ALA A 277 -1.03 -3.83 -12.40
CA ALA A 277 -1.95 -4.51 -13.32
C ALA A 277 -2.02 -6.01 -13.01
N ILE A 278 -0.89 -6.67 -12.78
CA ILE A 278 -0.83 -8.12 -12.52
C ILE A 278 -1.28 -8.44 -11.08
N ASP A 279 -0.59 -7.89 -10.08
CA ASP A 279 -0.74 -8.28 -8.68
C ASP A 279 -2.01 -7.73 -8.02
N LEU A 280 -2.44 -6.52 -8.40
CA LEU A 280 -3.61 -5.89 -7.78
C LEU A 280 -4.88 -6.09 -8.60
N LEU A 281 -4.78 -6.09 -9.93
CA LEU A 281 -5.95 -6.14 -10.81
C LEU A 281 -6.18 -7.53 -11.43
N GLY A 282 -5.25 -8.47 -11.26
CA GLY A 282 -5.38 -9.85 -11.73
C GLY A 282 -5.25 -10.00 -13.25
N CYS A 283 -4.64 -9.03 -13.92
CA CYS A 283 -4.29 -9.18 -15.33
C CYS A 283 -3.31 -10.35 -15.54
N VAL A 284 -3.30 -10.89 -16.75
CA VAL A 284 -2.37 -11.94 -17.17
C VAL A 284 -1.64 -11.45 -18.41
N GLU A 285 -0.35 -11.72 -18.47
CA GLU A 285 0.46 -11.44 -19.64
C GLU A 285 0.08 -12.35 -20.81
N ASN A 286 -0.03 -11.80 -22.03
CA ASN A 286 -0.33 -12.55 -23.25
C ASN A 286 -1.64 -13.36 -23.21
N ASP A 287 -2.56 -13.04 -22.30
CA ASP A 287 -3.85 -13.71 -22.14
C ASP A 287 -4.94 -12.73 -21.71
N THR A 288 -6.20 -13.10 -21.88
CA THR A 288 -7.41 -12.30 -21.58
C THR A 288 -7.74 -12.23 -20.08
N GLY A 289 -6.73 -11.95 -19.25
CA GLY A 289 -6.83 -11.98 -17.79
C GLY A 289 -7.31 -10.69 -17.12
N CYS A 290 -7.19 -9.53 -17.77
CA CYS A 290 -7.57 -8.26 -17.17
C CYS A 290 -9.09 -8.17 -16.94
N PRO A 291 -9.53 -7.44 -15.91
CA PRO A 291 -10.95 -7.24 -15.69
C PRO A 291 -11.56 -6.30 -16.74
N ALA A 292 -12.80 -6.59 -17.17
CA ALA A 292 -13.48 -5.88 -18.25
C ALA A 292 -13.61 -4.36 -18.05
N TRP A 293 -13.72 -3.88 -16.81
CA TRP A 293 -13.78 -2.44 -16.54
C TRP A 293 -12.46 -1.71 -16.87
N LEU A 294 -11.33 -2.44 -16.89
CA LEU A 294 -10.02 -1.86 -17.19
C LEU A 294 -9.82 -1.66 -18.70
N TYR A 295 -10.33 -2.55 -19.55
CA TYR A 295 -10.13 -2.45 -21.01
C TYR A 295 -11.39 -2.14 -21.81
N GLY A 296 -12.58 -2.24 -21.22
CA GLY A 296 -13.87 -2.18 -21.93
C GLY A 296 -14.20 -0.85 -22.61
N ASN A 297 -13.53 0.23 -22.21
CA ASN A 297 -13.65 1.56 -22.82
C ASN A 297 -12.51 1.87 -23.82
N LEU A 298 -11.70 0.88 -24.19
CA LEU A 298 -10.69 1.03 -25.24
C LEU A 298 -11.31 0.88 -26.63
N GLY A 299 -10.70 1.55 -27.61
CA GLY A 299 -11.12 1.43 -29.00
C GLY A 299 -10.81 0.04 -29.52
N THR A 300 -11.81 -0.65 -30.08
CA THR A 300 -11.64 -1.96 -30.75
C THR A 300 -11.56 -1.82 -32.27
N SER A 301 -11.94 -0.66 -32.81
CA SER A 301 -11.97 -0.38 -34.26
C SER A 301 -11.09 0.79 -34.67
N ASN A 302 -10.75 1.68 -33.74
CA ASN A 302 -9.88 2.84 -33.95
C ASN A 302 -8.89 2.96 -32.79
N PRO A 303 -7.64 3.38 -33.04
CA PRO A 303 -6.66 3.59 -31.99
C PRO A 303 -7.09 4.71 -31.03
N PRO A 304 -6.62 4.71 -29.77
CA PRO A 304 -5.67 3.74 -29.21
C PRO A 304 -6.32 2.40 -28.84
N PHE A 305 -5.71 1.30 -29.30
CA PHE A 305 -6.13 -0.09 -29.00
C PHE A 305 -5.68 -0.57 -27.61
N GLY A 306 -5.14 0.32 -26.80
CA GLY A 306 -4.53 0.01 -25.51
C GLY A 306 -4.08 1.26 -24.77
N PHE A 307 -3.50 1.09 -23.59
CA PHE A 307 -2.79 2.15 -22.90
C PHE A 307 -1.49 1.66 -22.29
N TRP A 308 -0.47 2.51 -22.35
CA TRP A 308 0.85 2.21 -21.83
C TRP A 308 0.85 2.08 -20.31
N LEU A 309 1.62 1.13 -19.81
CA LEU A 309 2.03 1.03 -18.43
C LEU A 309 3.34 1.77 -18.21
N SER A 310 3.63 2.15 -16.96
CA SER A 310 4.85 2.90 -16.63
C SER A 310 6.11 2.05 -16.65
N SER A 311 5.97 0.73 -16.79
CA SER A 311 7.01 -0.29 -16.68
C SER A 311 7.27 -0.94 -18.05
N ALA A 312 8.43 -1.57 -18.23
CA ALA A 312 8.84 -2.21 -19.47
C ALA A 312 9.54 -3.55 -19.20
N PRO A 313 9.49 -4.54 -20.12
CA PRO A 313 10.22 -5.79 -19.96
C PRO A 313 11.73 -5.54 -19.97
N ALA A 314 12.44 -6.15 -19.02
CA ALA A 314 13.86 -5.91 -18.86
C ALA A 314 14.75 -6.68 -19.85
N ASP A 315 14.24 -7.77 -20.41
CA ASP A 315 14.91 -8.59 -21.42
C ASP A 315 14.70 -8.09 -22.86
N ASP A 316 13.79 -7.12 -23.06
CA ASP A 316 13.57 -6.49 -24.35
C ASP A 316 13.58 -4.96 -24.30
N ALA A 317 14.74 -4.40 -24.65
CA ALA A 317 15.00 -2.97 -24.61
C ALA A 317 14.10 -2.12 -25.54
N TYR A 318 13.37 -2.73 -26.50
CA TYR A 318 12.58 -1.98 -27.48
C TYR A 318 11.08 -1.99 -27.20
N PHE A 319 10.65 -2.65 -26.12
CA PHE A 319 9.26 -2.82 -25.79
C PHE A 319 8.92 -2.21 -24.44
N ALA A 320 7.64 -1.92 -24.25
CA ALA A 320 7.05 -1.52 -22.99
C ALA A 320 5.72 -2.25 -22.81
N TRP A 321 5.33 -2.45 -21.55
CA TRP A 321 4.08 -3.10 -21.23
C TRP A 321 2.90 -2.17 -21.51
N PHE A 322 1.80 -2.73 -22.01
CA PHE A 322 0.54 -2.04 -22.19
C PHE A 322 -0.65 -2.95 -21.91
N VAL A 323 -1.77 -2.38 -21.52
CA VAL A 323 -3.04 -3.12 -21.45
C VAL A 323 -3.77 -2.95 -22.78
N GLY A 324 -4.00 -4.05 -23.47
CA GLY A 324 -4.68 -4.08 -24.77
C GLY A 324 -6.21 -4.13 -24.66
N SER A 325 -6.89 -3.76 -25.75
CA SER A 325 -8.36 -3.86 -25.87
C SER A 325 -8.88 -5.30 -25.85
N GLY A 326 -7.97 -6.29 -26.01
CA GLY A 326 -8.27 -7.71 -25.83
C GLY A 326 -8.35 -8.14 -24.38
N GLY A 327 -7.99 -7.27 -23.42
CA GLY A 327 -8.01 -7.58 -22.00
C GLY A 327 -6.79 -8.36 -21.51
N GLY A 328 -5.66 -8.23 -22.19
CA GLY A 328 -4.37 -8.74 -21.72
C GLY A 328 -3.37 -7.62 -21.42
N VAL A 329 -2.32 -7.98 -20.68
CA VAL A 329 -1.09 -7.19 -20.62
C VAL A 329 -0.16 -7.76 -21.67
N ASP A 330 0.19 -6.95 -22.66
CA ASP A 330 1.06 -7.33 -23.77
C ASP A 330 2.23 -6.36 -23.85
N ASP A 331 3.28 -6.74 -24.57
CA ASP A 331 4.40 -5.87 -24.88
C ASP A 331 4.20 -5.18 -26.24
N GLY A 332 4.54 -3.89 -26.29
CA GLY A 332 4.41 -3.08 -27.49
C GLY A 332 5.69 -2.32 -27.76
N VAL A 333 6.04 -2.16 -29.03
CA VAL A 333 7.20 -1.37 -29.43
C VAL A 333 7.07 0.04 -28.85
N ILE A 334 8.09 0.53 -28.16
CA ILE A 334 8.05 1.80 -27.40
C ILE A 334 7.82 3.05 -28.25
N THR A 335 8.13 2.99 -29.55
CA THR A 335 7.84 4.03 -30.55
C THR A 335 6.43 3.93 -31.12
N GLY A 336 5.72 2.83 -30.84
CA GLY A 336 4.34 2.60 -31.22
C GLY A 336 3.37 3.55 -30.53
N PHE A 337 2.12 3.56 -30.99
CA PHE A 337 1.11 4.51 -30.56
C PHE A 337 0.02 3.83 -29.71
N SER A 338 0.08 4.00 -28.40
CA SER A 338 -1.00 3.63 -27.46
C SER A 338 -1.48 4.86 -26.70
N GLY A 339 -2.58 4.75 -25.96
CA GLY A 339 -3.06 5.86 -25.14
C GLY A 339 -2.34 5.94 -23.80
N VAL A 340 -2.65 6.99 -23.03
CA VAL A 340 -2.23 7.10 -21.64
C VAL A 340 -3.46 7.22 -20.76
N ARG A 341 -3.46 6.52 -19.64
CA ARG A 341 -4.58 6.50 -18.70
C ARG A 341 -4.14 7.04 -17.34
N PRO A 342 -4.69 8.19 -16.90
CA PRO A 342 -4.31 8.79 -15.64
C PRO A 342 -4.62 7.89 -14.44
N VAL A 343 -3.62 7.72 -13.57
CA VAL A 343 -3.77 7.19 -12.21
C VAL A 343 -3.53 8.31 -11.22
N ILE A 344 -4.50 8.57 -10.34
CA ILE A 344 -4.44 9.58 -9.29
C ILE A 344 -4.47 8.91 -7.92
N GLU A 345 -3.98 9.59 -6.87
CA GLU A 345 -4.30 9.14 -5.51
C GLU A 345 -4.88 10.31 -4.73
N ILE A 346 -5.99 10.05 -4.05
CA ILE A 346 -6.75 11.03 -3.28
C ILE A 346 -6.93 10.56 -1.85
N SER A 347 -6.96 11.48 -0.89
CA SER A 347 -7.33 11.15 0.48
C SER A 347 -8.81 10.77 0.54
N LYS A 348 -9.14 9.71 1.29
CA LYS A 348 -10.53 9.35 1.57
C LYS A 348 -11.29 10.44 2.31
N SER A 349 -10.60 11.35 3.01
CA SER A 349 -11.22 12.47 3.71
C SER A 349 -11.77 13.58 2.80
N ILE A 350 -11.52 13.48 1.49
CA ILE A 350 -11.98 14.44 0.47
C ILE A 350 -13.18 13.86 -0.32
N ILE A 351 -13.53 12.59 -0.05
CA ILE A 351 -14.66 11.85 -0.62
C ILE A 351 -15.87 12.00 0.29
#